data_AF-A0A937V9Y0-F1
#
_entry.id   AF-A0A937V9Y0-F1
#
_cell.length_a   1.000
_cell.length_b   1.000
_cell.length_c   1.000
_cell.angle_alpha   90.00
_cell.angle_beta   90.00
_cell.angle_gamma   90.00
#
_symmetry.space_group_name_H-M   'P 1'
#
loop_
_entity.id
_entity.type
_entity.pdbx_description
1 polymer ?
#
loop_
_entity_poly.entity_id
_entity_poly.type
_entity_poly.pdbx_seq_one_letter_code
_entity_poly.pdbx_strand_id
1 'polypeptide(L)'
;MDAYTRLARHLDALPNGFPPTASGVELRILARIFSPEDAELASRLRLTPETPAQVAARLGGDARELGQQLKDMARRGQIAVARTHQGLAYGALPFVFGIYEYQVGNIDREFAQLFEDYYREAFGRELTRQPQIHRVIPVEEAVEAGIEIRPFE
;
A
#
# COMPACT_ATOMS: atom_id res chain seq x y z
N MET A 1 -21.75 3.81 -3.10
CA MET A 1 -20.45 3.12 -2.96
C MET A 1 -19.93 3.43 -1.58
N ASP A 2 -19.57 2.42 -0.80
CA ASP A 2 -18.94 2.59 0.52
C ASP A 2 -17.44 2.97 0.40
N ALA A 3 -16.80 3.27 1.53
CA ALA A 3 -15.41 3.71 1.58
C ALA A 3 -14.43 2.62 1.12
N TYR A 4 -14.66 1.36 1.48
CA TYR A 4 -13.76 0.25 1.11
C TYR A 4 -13.83 -0.05 -0.37
N THR A 5 -15.02 -0.02 -0.96
CA THR A 5 -15.19 -0.21 -2.41
C THR A 5 -14.56 0.95 -3.19
N ARG A 6 -14.60 2.19 -2.68
CA ARG A 6 -13.86 3.32 -3.27
C ARG A 6 -12.35 3.11 -3.20
N LEU A 7 -11.84 2.71 -2.04
CA LEU A 7 -10.42 2.40 -1.87
C LEU A 7 -9.99 1.25 -2.78
N ALA A 8 -10.74 0.16 -2.85
CA ALA A 8 -10.43 -0.97 -3.71
C ALA A 8 -10.31 -0.55 -5.19
N ARG A 9 -11.26 0.25 -5.70
CA ARG A 9 -11.18 0.78 -7.06
C ARG A 9 -10.02 1.73 -7.28
N HIS A 10 -9.68 2.53 -6.27
CA HIS A 10 -8.51 3.41 -6.34
C HIS A 10 -7.23 2.59 -6.44
N LEU A 11 -7.06 1.59 -5.58
CA LEU A 11 -5.91 0.67 -5.59
C LEU A 11 -5.83 -0.13 -6.89
N ASP A 12 -6.97 -0.56 -7.45
CA ASP A 12 -7.02 -1.29 -8.72
C ASP A 12 -6.60 -0.46 -9.93
N ALA A 13 -6.75 0.86 -9.83
CA ALA A 13 -6.26 1.79 -10.85
C ALA A 13 -4.76 2.11 -10.72
N LEU A 14 -4.11 1.69 -9.63
CA LEU A 14 -2.66 1.87 -9.45
C LEU A 14 -1.87 0.78 -10.23
N PRO A 15 -0.57 0.99 -10.47
CA PRO A 15 0.29 -0.06 -11.02
C PRO A 15 0.23 -1.34 -10.16
N ASN A 16 0.18 -2.50 -10.83
CA ASN A 16 -0.09 -3.86 -10.28
C ASN A 16 -1.53 -4.16 -9.87
N GLY A 17 -2.42 -3.16 -9.84
CA GLY A 17 -3.82 -3.34 -9.54
C GLY A 17 -4.13 -3.87 -8.14
N PHE A 18 -5.41 -4.13 -7.94
CA PHE A 18 -6.03 -4.69 -6.74
C PHE A 18 -7.40 -5.24 -7.17
N PRO A 19 -7.41 -6.29 -8.01
CA PRO A 19 -8.61 -6.72 -8.70
C PRO A 19 -9.72 -7.13 -7.74
N PRO A 20 -10.99 -6.83 -8.06
CA PRO A 20 -12.12 -7.27 -7.26
C PRO A 20 -12.26 -8.79 -7.29
N THR A 21 -12.86 -9.36 -6.25
CA THR A 21 -13.14 -10.79 -6.19
C THR A 21 -14.64 -11.07 -6.15
N ALA A 22 -15.07 -12.27 -6.53
CA ALA A 22 -16.46 -12.68 -6.41
C ALA A 22 -16.85 -12.89 -4.93
N SER A 23 -15.89 -13.30 -4.10
CA SER A 23 -16.06 -13.51 -2.67
C SER A 23 -16.05 -12.23 -1.82
N GLY A 24 -15.64 -11.08 -2.37
CA GLY A 24 -15.48 -9.83 -1.63
C GLY A 24 -14.36 -9.89 -0.57
N VAL A 25 -13.40 -10.80 -0.70
CA VAL A 25 -12.30 -10.98 0.27
C VAL A 25 -11.35 -9.78 0.29
N GLU A 26 -11.18 -9.10 -0.84
CA GLU A 26 -10.42 -7.86 -0.98
C GLU A 26 -10.99 -6.75 -0.09
N LEU A 27 -12.31 -6.64 0.00
CA LEU A 27 -12.96 -5.64 0.86
C LEU A 27 -12.81 -5.97 2.34
N ARG A 28 -12.85 -7.27 2.69
CA ARG A 28 -12.60 -7.74 4.06
C ARG A 28 -11.17 -7.46 4.50
N ILE A 29 -10.19 -7.64 3.60
CA ILE A 29 -8.80 -7.24 3.85
C ILE A 29 -8.70 -5.74 4.12
N LEU A 30 -9.31 -4.90 3.28
CA LEU A 30 -9.28 -3.45 3.49
C LEU A 30 -9.94 -3.05 4.82
N ALA A 31 -11.06 -3.66 5.18
CA ALA A 31 -11.72 -3.41 6.47
C ALA A 31 -10.91 -3.87 7.69
N ARG A 32 -9.98 -4.82 7.52
CA ARG A 32 -9.05 -5.27 8.57
C ARG A 32 -7.91 -4.29 8.81
N ILE A 33 -7.54 -3.51 7.78
CA ILE A 33 -6.39 -2.59 7.78
C ILE A 33 -6.82 -1.14 8.01
N PHE A 34 -7.96 -0.72 7.48
CA PHE A 34 -8.44 0.67 7.46
C PHE A 34 -9.70 0.85 8.29
N SER A 35 -9.81 2.00 8.97
CA SER A 35 -11.12 2.51 9.37
C SER A 35 -11.87 3.01 8.13
N PRO A 36 -13.21 3.17 8.18
CA PRO A 36 -13.96 3.76 7.07
C PRO A 36 -13.46 5.15 6.67
N GLU A 37 -13.05 5.96 7.65
CA GLU A 37 -12.53 7.32 7.47
C GLU A 37 -11.16 7.31 6.78
N ASP A 38 -10.27 6.43 7.22
CA ASP A 38 -8.95 6.25 6.61
C ASP A 38 -9.07 5.72 5.17
N ALA A 39 -9.99 4.77 4.95
CA ALA A 39 -10.22 4.22 3.62
C ALA A 39 -10.72 5.28 2.64
N GLU A 40 -11.64 6.14 3.11
CA GLU A 40 -12.14 7.26 2.31
C GLU A 40 -11.01 8.25 1.97
N LEU A 41 -10.18 8.63 2.94
CA LEU A 41 -9.06 9.54 2.71
C LEU A 41 -8.01 8.91 1.77
N ALA A 42 -7.61 7.67 2.03
CA ALA A 42 -6.64 6.94 1.21
C ALA A 42 -7.08 6.82 -0.25
N SER A 43 -8.38 6.60 -0.50
CA SER A 43 -8.94 6.50 -1.87
C SER A 43 -8.81 7.78 -2.69
N ARG A 44 -8.49 8.91 -2.04
CA ARG A 44 -8.37 10.23 -2.65
C ARG A 44 -6.92 10.73 -2.71
N LEU A 45 -5.96 9.95 -2.20
CA LEU A 45 -4.54 10.31 -2.29
C LEU A 45 -4.00 10.04 -3.69
N ARG A 46 -2.85 10.62 -3.99
CA ARG A 46 -2.11 10.40 -5.24
C ARG A 46 -0.86 9.58 -4.93
N LEU A 47 -0.34 8.86 -5.92
CA LEU A 47 0.97 8.20 -5.80
C LEU A 47 2.09 9.21 -5.53
N THR A 48 2.04 10.37 -6.19
CA THR A 48 2.97 11.47 -5.92
C THR A 48 2.66 12.05 -4.54
N PRO A 49 3.61 12.04 -3.59
CA PRO A 49 3.35 12.53 -2.24
C PRO A 49 3.01 14.02 -2.21
N GLU A 50 1.98 14.38 -1.44
CA GLU A 50 1.50 15.74 -1.22
C GLU A 50 1.67 16.11 0.26
N THR A 51 2.06 17.34 0.57
CA THR A 51 2.07 17.85 1.95
C THR A 51 0.64 17.98 2.48
N PRO A 52 0.40 17.98 3.81
CA PRO A 52 -0.93 18.18 4.36
C PRO A 52 -1.64 19.44 3.85
N ALA A 53 -0.89 20.53 3.62
CA ALA A 53 -1.42 21.75 3.04
C ALA A 53 -1.89 21.57 1.58
N GLN A 54 -1.14 20.82 0.77
CA GLN A 54 -1.53 20.50 -0.61
C GLN A 54 -2.76 19.57 -0.65
N VAL A 55 -2.81 18.58 0.24
CA VAL A 55 -3.98 17.70 0.37
C VAL A 55 -5.21 18.49 0.79
N ALA A 56 -5.10 19.35 1.82
CA ALA A 56 -6.18 20.22 2.28
C ALA A 56 -6.67 21.18 1.20
N ALA A 57 -5.76 21.78 0.42
CA ALA A 57 -6.14 22.66 -0.69
C ALA A 57 -6.94 21.94 -1.78
N ARG A 58 -6.66 20.64 -2.01
CA ARG A 58 -7.34 19.83 -3.04
C ARG A 58 -8.65 19.22 -2.57
N LEU A 59 -8.67 18.71 -1.34
CA LEU A 59 -9.80 17.94 -0.78
C LEU A 59 -10.71 18.76 0.13
N GLY A 60 -10.29 19.97 0.49
CA GLY A 60 -10.89 20.75 1.57
C GLY A 60 -10.50 20.20 2.94
N GLY A 61 -10.76 21.02 3.98
CA GLY A 61 -10.48 20.68 5.37
C GLY A 61 -9.32 21.47 5.97
N ASP A 62 -9.05 21.22 7.25
CA ASP A 62 -7.95 21.86 7.97
C ASP A 62 -6.64 21.09 7.77
N ALA A 63 -5.57 21.80 7.42
CA ALA A 63 -4.28 21.20 7.11
C ALA A 63 -3.61 20.57 8.34
N ARG A 64 -3.89 21.05 9.55
CA ARG A 64 -3.32 20.52 10.79
C ARG A 64 -4.02 19.22 11.18
N GLU A 65 -5.34 19.19 11.13
CA GLU A 65 -6.14 17.98 11.40
C GLU A 65 -5.81 16.86 10.39
N LEU A 66 -5.82 17.18 9.10
CA LEU A 66 -5.41 16.25 8.04
C LEU A 66 -3.96 15.79 8.23
N GLY A 67 -3.06 16.70 8.62
CA GLY A 67 -1.67 16.36 8.88
C GLY A 67 -1.51 15.34 10.02
N GLN A 68 -2.32 15.44 11.06
CA GLN A 68 -2.32 14.46 12.16
C GLN A 68 -2.88 13.11 11.71
N GLN A 69 -4.00 13.11 10.99
CA GLN A 69 -4.60 11.87 10.46
C GLN A 69 -3.64 11.15 9.50
N LEU A 70 -3.07 11.86 8.51
CA LEU A 70 -2.12 11.31 7.54
C LEU A 70 -0.88 10.72 8.24
N LYS A 71 -0.37 11.40 9.26
CA LYS A 71 0.75 10.90 10.05
C LYS A 71 0.42 9.59 10.75
N ASP A 72 -0.77 9.48 11.32
CA ASP A 72 -1.21 8.27 12.03
C ASP A 72 -1.52 7.13 11.05
N MET A 73 -2.07 7.43 9.86
CA MET A 73 -2.23 6.45 8.78
C MET A 73 -0.87 5.91 8.30
N ALA A 74 0.11 6.78 8.10
CA ALA A 74 1.46 6.37 7.71
C ALA A 74 2.12 5.48 8.78
N ARG A 75 1.93 5.77 10.07
CA ARG A 75 2.41 4.92 11.18
C ARG A 75 1.77 3.54 11.19
N ARG A 76 0.51 3.42 10.75
CA ARG A 76 -0.19 2.14 10.58
C ARG A 76 0.16 1.43 9.27
N GLY A 77 1.07 1.97 8.47
CA GLY A 77 1.46 1.35 7.20
C GLY A 77 0.39 1.43 6.11
N GLN A 78 -0.58 2.34 6.25
CA GLN A 78 -1.71 2.47 5.32
C GLN A 78 -1.37 3.31 4.07
N ILE A 79 -0.42 4.25 4.19
CA ILE A 79 -0.05 5.22 3.16
C ILE A 79 1.46 5.49 3.18
N ALA A 80 1.98 6.02 2.08
CA ALA A 80 3.38 6.39 1.94
C ALA A 80 3.68 7.68 2.72
N VAL A 81 4.90 7.78 3.23
CA VAL A 81 5.45 9.03 3.79
C VAL A 81 6.82 9.32 3.19
N ALA A 82 7.02 10.56 2.78
CA ALA A 82 8.28 11.06 2.25
C ALA A 82 8.70 12.34 2.96
N ARG A 83 9.99 12.54 3.15
CA ARG A 83 10.54 13.80 3.67
C ARG A 83 10.91 14.70 2.49
N THR A 84 10.39 15.92 2.51
CA THR A 84 10.65 16.95 1.49
C THR A 84 11.25 18.19 2.15
N HIS A 85 11.71 19.16 1.34
CA HIS A 85 12.16 20.46 1.84
C HIS A 85 11.05 21.26 2.57
N GLN A 86 9.78 20.96 2.28
CA GLN A 86 8.61 21.61 2.89
C GLN A 86 8.04 20.82 4.07
N GLY A 87 8.72 19.75 4.51
CA GLY A 87 8.28 18.87 5.59
C GLY A 87 7.83 17.50 5.09
N LEU A 88 6.97 16.82 5.86
CA LEU A 88 6.46 15.50 5.50
C LEU A 88 5.37 15.61 4.41
N ALA A 89 5.47 14.73 3.42
CA ALA A 89 4.49 14.55 2.36
C ALA A 89 3.97 13.11 2.38
N TYR A 90 2.73 12.91 1.94
CA TYR A 90 2.01 11.65 2.04
C TYR A 90 1.37 11.27 0.71
N GLY A 91 1.34 9.97 0.39
CA GLY A 91 0.81 9.48 -0.88
C GLY A 91 0.19 8.09 -0.76
N ALA A 92 -0.53 7.68 -1.79
CA ALA A 92 -1.07 6.33 -1.91
C ALA A 92 0.06 5.29 -2.04
N LEU A 93 -0.18 4.08 -1.53
CA LEU A 93 0.67 2.91 -1.71
C LEU A 93 -0.03 1.87 -2.58
N PRO A 94 0.70 1.15 -3.47
CA PRO A 94 0.22 -0.11 -4.01
C PRO A 94 -0.11 -1.10 -2.89
N PHE A 95 -1.03 -2.04 -3.15
CA PHE A 95 -1.47 -2.97 -2.12
C PHE A 95 -0.36 -3.92 -1.66
N VAL A 96 0.22 -4.72 -2.55
CA VAL A 96 1.20 -5.75 -2.16
C VAL A 96 2.56 -5.14 -1.80
N PHE A 97 3.13 -4.30 -2.67
CA PHE A 97 4.42 -3.63 -2.46
C PHE A 97 4.26 -2.31 -1.69
N GLY A 98 3.66 -2.40 -0.51
CA GLY A 98 3.29 -1.23 0.27
C GLY A 98 2.40 -1.61 1.42
N ILE A 99 1.08 -1.47 1.25
CA ILE A 99 0.12 -1.63 2.33
C ILE A 99 0.28 -2.97 3.05
N TYR A 100 0.26 -4.09 2.30
CA TYR A 100 0.41 -5.44 2.85
C TYR A 100 1.79 -5.68 3.46
N GLU A 101 2.85 -5.26 2.76
CA GLU A 101 4.24 -5.35 3.25
C GLU A 101 4.42 -4.66 4.60
N TYR A 102 3.83 -3.47 4.78
CA TYR A 102 3.89 -2.73 6.03
C TYR A 102 3.04 -3.32 7.16
N GLN A 103 2.17 -4.29 6.86
CA GLN A 103 1.45 -5.03 7.89
C GLN A 103 2.23 -6.23 8.45
N VAL A 104 3.49 -6.48 8.06
CA VAL A 104 4.26 -7.67 8.50
C VAL A 104 4.22 -7.94 10.01
N GLY A 105 4.21 -6.88 10.85
CA GLY A 105 4.12 -7.00 12.31
C GLY A 105 2.71 -7.30 12.86
N ASN A 106 1.67 -7.22 12.02
CA ASN A 106 0.26 -7.38 12.37
C ASN A 106 -0.38 -8.61 11.71
N ILE A 107 0.39 -9.43 10.99
CA ILE A 107 -0.13 -10.65 10.33
C ILE A 107 -0.42 -11.72 11.38
N ASP A 108 -1.70 -11.93 11.65
CA ASP A 108 -2.22 -13.08 12.39
C ASP A 108 -2.74 -14.17 11.44
N ARG A 109 -3.22 -15.29 12.01
CA ARG A 109 -3.74 -16.42 11.22
C ARG A 109 -4.91 -16.00 10.32
N GLU A 110 -5.81 -15.17 10.82
CA GLU A 110 -7.01 -14.77 10.08
C GLU A 110 -6.63 -13.90 8.90
N PHE A 111 -5.77 -12.90 9.13
CA PHE A 111 -5.33 -12.01 8.09
C PHE A 111 -4.49 -12.73 7.02
N ALA A 112 -3.63 -13.68 7.42
CA ALA A 112 -2.91 -14.54 6.49
C ALA A 112 -3.87 -15.37 5.61
N GLN A 113 -4.93 -15.93 6.18
CA GLN A 113 -5.91 -16.70 5.42
C GLN A 113 -6.69 -15.82 4.44
N LEU A 114 -7.11 -14.62 4.85
CA LEU A 114 -7.78 -13.68 3.95
C LEU A 114 -6.89 -13.33 2.76
N PHE A 115 -5.61 -13.09 2.99
CA PHE A 115 -4.66 -12.81 1.91
C PHE A 115 -4.44 -14.03 1.00
N GLU A 116 -4.34 -15.24 1.53
CA GLU A 116 -4.21 -16.47 0.72
C GLU A 116 -5.44 -16.68 -0.18
N ASP A 117 -6.64 -16.46 0.35
CA ASP A 117 -7.90 -16.56 -0.41
C ASP A 117 -7.91 -15.51 -1.55
N TYR A 118 -7.55 -14.27 -1.23
CA TYR A 118 -7.41 -13.19 -2.21
C TYR A 118 -6.37 -13.51 -3.30
N TYR A 119 -5.23 -14.06 -2.88
CA TYR A 119 -4.13 -14.41 -3.76
C TYR A 119 -4.54 -15.45 -4.79
N ARG A 120 -5.22 -16.52 -4.34
CA ARG A 120 -5.70 -17.60 -5.22
C ARG A 120 -6.81 -17.15 -6.16
N GLU A 121 -7.72 -16.31 -5.68
CA GLU A 121 -8.91 -15.92 -6.45
C GLU A 121 -8.61 -14.87 -7.52
N ALA A 122 -7.79 -13.86 -7.20
CA ALA A 122 -7.61 -12.72 -8.09
C ALA A 122 -6.14 -12.33 -8.30
N PHE A 123 -5.37 -12.12 -7.22
CA PHE A 123 -4.06 -11.47 -7.33
C PHE A 123 -3.00 -12.30 -8.07
N GLY A 124 -3.05 -13.63 -7.99
CA GLY A 124 -2.12 -14.51 -8.71
C GLY A 124 -2.09 -14.26 -10.22
N ARG A 125 -3.19 -13.76 -10.81
CA ARG A 125 -3.24 -13.38 -12.22
C ARG A 125 -2.54 -12.06 -12.50
N GLU A 126 -2.57 -11.10 -11.57
CA GLU A 126 -1.92 -9.79 -11.74
C GLU A 126 -0.41 -9.91 -11.85
N LEU A 127 0.19 -10.89 -11.15
CA LEU A 127 1.62 -11.20 -11.26
C LEU A 127 2.05 -11.60 -12.67
N THR A 128 1.13 -12.02 -13.53
CA THR A 128 1.42 -12.37 -14.93
C THR A 128 1.30 -11.19 -15.90
N ARG A 129 0.81 -10.03 -15.46
CA ARG A 129 0.65 -8.85 -16.33
C ARG A 129 2.01 -8.22 -16.67
N GLN A 130 2.15 -7.81 -17.93
CA GLN A 130 3.34 -7.15 -18.47
C GLN A 130 3.08 -5.66 -18.73
N PRO A 131 4.09 -4.77 -18.58
CA PRO A 131 5.44 -5.07 -18.10
C PRO A 131 5.46 -5.32 -16.58
N GLN A 132 6.19 -6.35 -16.16
CA GLN A 132 6.41 -6.59 -14.73
C GLN A 132 7.28 -5.49 -14.11
N ILE A 133 6.89 -5.00 -12.93
CA ILE A 133 7.71 -4.07 -12.13
C ILE A 133 8.97 -4.79 -11.62
N HIS A 134 8.86 -6.06 -11.27
CA HIS A 134 9.96 -6.93 -10.88
C HIS A 134 10.59 -7.61 -12.11
N ARG A 135 11.07 -6.81 -13.07
CA ARG A 135 11.87 -7.38 -14.17
C ARG A 135 13.34 -7.39 -13.77
N VAL A 136 14.01 -8.52 -14.01
CA VAL A 136 15.47 -8.59 -13.93
C VAL A 136 16.04 -7.79 -15.11
N ILE A 137 16.85 -6.78 -14.82
CA ILE A 137 17.68 -6.11 -15.82
C ILE A 137 19.10 -6.67 -15.64
N PRO A 138 19.56 -7.58 -16.51
CA PRO A 138 20.92 -8.10 -16.42
C PRO A 138 21.91 -6.95 -16.68
N VAL A 139 22.87 -6.78 -15.78
CA VAL A 139 23.94 -5.78 -15.89
C VAL A 139 25.28 -6.38 -16.33
N GLU A 140 25.32 -7.68 -16.68
CA GLU A 140 26.52 -8.45 -17.09
C GLU A 140 27.71 -8.39 -16.10
N GLU A 141 27.48 -7.96 -14.86
CA GLU A 141 28.49 -7.92 -13.81
C GLU A 141 28.44 -9.20 -12.95
N ALA A 142 29.61 -9.76 -12.67
CA ALA A 142 29.77 -10.86 -11.73
C ALA A 142 29.84 -10.29 -10.31
N VAL A 143 28.86 -10.62 -9.47
CA VAL A 143 28.93 -10.35 -8.03
C VAL A 143 29.78 -11.46 -7.39
N GLU A 144 30.89 -11.10 -6.73
CA GLU A 144 31.66 -12.06 -5.94
C GLU A 144 30.77 -12.62 -4.82
N ALA A 145 30.61 -13.95 -4.79
CA ALA A 145 29.90 -14.66 -3.73
C ALA A 145 30.77 -14.69 -2.46
N GLY A 146 30.94 -13.54 -1.81
CA GLY A 146 31.58 -13.42 -0.51
C GLY A 146 30.72 -14.09 0.56
N ILE A 147 30.75 -15.42 0.62
CA ILE A 147 30.09 -16.19 1.67
C ILE A 147 30.92 -16.03 2.94
N GLU A 148 30.48 -15.13 3.83
CA GLU A 148 31.04 -14.97 5.18
C GLU A 148 30.14 -15.72 6.18
N ILE A 149 30.67 -16.77 6.82
CA ILE A 149 29.98 -17.45 7.91
C ILE A 149 30.19 -16.62 9.17
N ARG A 150 29.15 -15.89 9.59
CA ARG A 150 29.17 -15.12 10.84
C ARG A 150 29.02 -16.09 12.02
N PRO A 151 29.90 -16.05 13.04
CA PRO A 151 29.70 -16.83 14.26
C PRO A 151 28.42 -16.35 14.97
N PHE A 152 27.69 -17.29 15.57
CA PHE A 152 26.52 -17.01 16.40
C PHE A 152 27.03 -16.61 17.79
N GLU A 153 26.88 -15.32 18.15
CA GLU A 153 27.03 -14.80 19.52
C GLU A 153 25.69 -14.30 20.05
#